data_AF-A0A956TB28-F1
#
_entry.id   AF-A0A956TB28-F1
#
_cell.length_a   1.000
_cell.length_b   1.000
_cell.length_c   1.000
_cell.angle_alpha   90.00
_cell.angle_beta   90.00
_cell.angle_gamma   90.00
#
_symmetry.space_group_name_H-M   'P 1'
#
loop_
_entity.id
_entity.type
_entity.pdbx_description
1 polymer ?
#
loop_
_entity_poly.entity_id
_entity_poly.type
_entity_poly.pdbx_seq_one_letter_code
_entity_poly.pdbx_strand_id
1 'polypeptide(L)'
;PFVEETLREVIDCSDYLEQPTAARAVAAAEALACLQGNPPPAEVLRESFIEWVQEHDDQPEPGLVSTALKALDRVERRPCELLELWEESGSFEDWSASMLDLRQRLTRTS
;
A
#
# COMPACT_ATOMS: atom_id res chain seq x y z
N PRO A 1 5.47 -6.54 -13.80
CA PRO A 1 4.47 -5.46 -14.02
C PRO A 1 4.82 -4.24 -13.17
N PHE A 2 4.37 -3.04 -13.53
CA PHE A 2 4.72 -1.79 -12.83
C PHE A 2 4.44 -1.83 -11.31
N VAL A 3 3.36 -2.51 -10.88
CA VAL A 3 2.99 -2.71 -9.47
C VAL A 3 4.05 -3.53 -8.72
N GLU A 4 4.47 -4.67 -9.26
CA GLU A 4 5.47 -5.55 -8.62
C GLU A 4 6.85 -4.87 -8.53
N GLU A 5 7.24 -4.13 -9.56
CA GLU A 5 8.49 -3.37 -9.60
C GLU A 5 8.51 -2.27 -8.52
N THR A 6 7.42 -1.52 -8.39
CA THR A 6 7.26 -0.49 -7.35
C THR A 6 7.41 -1.08 -5.94
N LEU A 7 6.81 -2.25 -5.69
CA LEU A 7 6.89 -2.91 -4.40
C LEU A 7 8.32 -3.43 -4.12
N ARG A 8 9.00 -3.97 -5.14
CA ARG A 8 10.39 -4.43 -5.01
C ARG A 8 11.37 -3.29 -4.77
N GLU A 9 11.19 -2.15 -5.44
CA GLU A 9 12.01 -0.96 -5.22
C GLU A 9 12.02 -0.56 -3.74
N VAL A 10 10.85 -0.58 -3.09
CA VAL A 10 10.74 -0.33 -1.65
C VAL A 10 11.45 -1.40 -0.83
N ILE A 11 11.20 -2.68 -1.10
CA ILE A 11 11.80 -3.81 -0.36
C ILE A 11 13.33 -3.78 -0.40
N ASP A 12 13.89 -3.51 -1.58
CA ASP A 12 15.32 -3.55 -1.85
C ASP A 12 16.06 -2.27 -1.39
N CYS A 13 15.32 -1.23 -0.99
CA CYS A 13 15.88 0.01 -0.47
C CYS A 13 16.46 -0.20 0.94
N SER A 14 17.79 -0.37 1.02
CA SER A 14 18.53 -0.45 2.30
C SER A 14 18.79 0.91 2.94
N ASP A 15 18.71 1.98 2.15
CA ASP A 15 19.08 3.33 2.55
C ASP A 15 17.85 4.14 2.97
N TYR A 16 17.92 5.47 2.94
CA TYR A 16 16.80 6.35 3.23
C TYR A 16 15.68 6.18 2.21
N LEU A 17 14.50 5.72 2.67
CA LEU A 17 13.34 5.55 1.81
C LEU A 17 12.57 6.87 1.70
N GLU A 18 12.60 7.49 0.53
CA GLU A 18 11.95 8.77 0.26
C GLU A 18 10.41 8.64 0.23
N GLN A 19 9.74 9.71 0.63
CA GLN A 19 8.29 9.79 0.75
C GLN A 19 7.56 9.40 -0.54
N PRO A 20 7.96 9.86 -1.74
CA PRO A 20 7.25 9.53 -2.97
C PRO A 20 7.30 8.04 -3.29
N THR A 21 8.43 7.36 -3.02
CA THR A 21 8.59 5.93 -3.29
C THR A 21 7.81 5.09 -2.27
N ALA A 22 7.88 5.45 -0.97
CA ALA A 22 7.04 4.83 0.05
C ALA A 22 5.54 4.97 -0.24
N ALA A 23 5.09 6.17 -0.63
CA ALA A 23 3.69 6.44 -0.94
C ALA A 23 3.19 5.63 -2.15
N ARG A 24 4.02 5.43 -3.18
CA ARG A 24 3.67 4.56 -4.32
C ARG A 24 3.47 3.11 -3.90
N ALA A 25 4.28 2.58 -2.98
CA ALA A 25 4.08 1.22 -2.49
C ALA A 25 2.79 1.06 -1.68
N VAL A 26 2.43 2.06 -0.86
CA VAL A 26 1.13 2.08 -0.15
C VAL A 26 -0.03 2.11 -1.15
N ALA A 27 0.05 2.96 -2.19
CA ALA A 27 -0.96 3.02 -3.24
C ALA A 27 -1.07 1.71 -4.05
N ALA A 28 0.07 1.08 -4.34
CA ALA A 28 0.11 -0.24 -4.98
C ALA A 28 -0.54 -1.33 -4.12
N ALA A 29 -0.32 -1.31 -2.80
CA ALA A 29 -0.97 -2.19 -1.86
C ALA A 29 -2.49 -1.97 -1.81
N GLU A 30 -2.96 -0.71 -1.82
CA GLU A 30 -4.39 -0.41 -1.91
C GLU A 30 -5.05 -0.94 -3.18
N ALA A 31 -4.38 -0.78 -4.33
CA ALA A 31 -4.85 -1.33 -5.59
C ALA A 31 -5.04 -2.84 -5.50
N LEU A 32 -4.09 -3.56 -4.92
CA LEU A 32 -4.20 -5.01 -4.75
C LEU A 32 -5.36 -5.41 -3.83
N ALA A 33 -5.57 -4.71 -2.72
CA ALA A 33 -6.70 -4.97 -1.84
C ALA A 33 -8.05 -4.74 -2.56
N CYS A 34 -8.16 -3.67 -3.35
CA CYS A 34 -9.34 -3.42 -4.18
C CYS A 34 -9.58 -4.53 -5.22
N LEU A 35 -8.54 -4.96 -5.93
CA LEU A 35 -8.60 -6.05 -6.91
C LEU A 35 -8.98 -7.40 -6.28
N GLN A 36 -8.73 -7.59 -4.99
CA GLN A 36 -9.19 -8.77 -4.25
C GLN A 36 -10.65 -8.66 -3.77
N GLY A 37 -11.37 -7.58 -4.12
CA GLY A 37 -12.72 -7.30 -3.66
C GLY A 37 -12.78 -6.74 -2.22
N ASN A 38 -11.68 -6.21 -1.72
CA ASN A 38 -11.54 -5.67 -0.36
C ASN A 38 -11.19 -4.16 -0.41
N PRO A 39 -12.03 -3.29 -1.01
CA PRO A 39 -11.75 -1.85 -1.06
C PRO A 39 -11.86 -1.19 0.32
N PRO A 40 -11.18 -0.07 0.55
CA PRO A 40 -11.46 0.80 1.69
C PRO A 40 -12.86 1.44 1.55
N PRO A 41 -13.33 2.17 2.59
CA PRO A 41 -14.56 2.97 2.48
C PRO A 41 -14.54 3.89 1.24
N ALA A 42 -15.65 3.96 0.51
CA ALA A 42 -15.73 4.65 -0.78
C ALA A 42 -15.36 6.14 -0.71
N GLU A 43 -15.58 6.79 0.43
CA GLU A 43 -15.19 8.17 0.73
C GLU A 43 -13.68 8.44 0.69
N VAL A 44 -12.86 7.39 0.76
CA VAL A 44 -11.39 7.46 0.73
C VAL A 44 -10.86 7.35 -0.71
N LEU A 45 -11.62 6.75 -1.62
CA LEU A 45 -11.19 6.50 -2.98
C LEU A 45 -11.56 7.64 -3.93
N ARG A 46 -10.65 7.95 -4.86
CA ARG A 46 -10.97 8.81 -6.00
C ARG A 46 -11.78 8.03 -7.02
N GLU A 47 -12.77 8.67 -7.65
CA GLU A 47 -13.61 8.06 -8.69
C GLU A 47 -12.77 7.40 -9.80
N SER A 48 -11.72 8.08 -10.28
CA SER A 48 -10.83 7.56 -11.32
C SER A 48 -10.08 6.28 -10.92
N PHE A 49 -9.88 6.04 -9.62
CA PHE A 49 -9.28 4.81 -9.13
C PHE A 49 -10.30 3.67 -9.05
N ILE A 50 -11.54 3.99 -8.68
CA ILE A 50 -12.65 3.03 -8.69
C ILE A 50 -12.89 2.53 -10.12
N GLU A 51 -12.96 3.45 -11.08
CA GLU A 51 -13.10 3.13 -12.51
C GLU A 51 -11.97 2.23 -12.99
N TRP A 52 -10.72 2.55 -12.65
CA TRP A 52 -9.57 1.72 -13.02
C TRP A 52 -9.64 0.30 -12.43
N VAL A 53 -10.04 0.13 -11.17
CA VAL A 53 -10.20 -1.20 -10.56
C VAL A 53 -11.28 -2.00 -11.30
N GLN A 54 -12.38 -1.36 -11.71
CA GLN A 54 -13.46 -2.03 -12.45
C GLN A 54 -13.03 -2.45 -13.87
N GLU A 55 -12.12 -1.71 -14.50
CA GLU A 55 -11.57 -2.04 -15.82
C GLU A 55 -10.51 -3.16 -15.78
N HIS A 56 -9.95 -3.45 -14.60
CA HIS A 56 -8.84 -4.38 -14.40
C HIS A 56 -9.16 -5.47 -13.36
N ASP A 57 -10.27 -6.20 -13.50
CA ASP A 57 -10.77 -7.22 -12.54
C ASP A 57 -9.97 -8.55 -12.49
N ASP A 58 -8.70 -8.53 -12.90
CA ASP A 58 -7.83 -9.70 -12.79
C ASP A 58 -7.37 -9.87 -11.33
N GLN A 59 -7.65 -11.04 -10.75
CA GLN A 59 -7.19 -11.41 -9.42
C GLN A 59 -5.66 -11.34 -9.34
N PRO A 60 -5.08 -10.59 -8.39
CA PRO A 60 -3.65 -10.50 -8.26
C PRO A 60 -3.04 -11.84 -7.84
N GLU A 61 -1.88 -12.18 -8.41
CA GLU A 61 -1.18 -13.40 -8.05
C GLU A 61 -0.85 -13.42 -6.54
N PRO A 62 -0.99 -14.55 -5.82
CA PRO A 62 -0.71 -14.61 -4.38
C PRO A 62 0.71 -14.15 -3.99
N GLY A 63 1.70 -14.33 -4.89
CA GLY A 63 3.06 -13.83 -4.70
C GLY A 63 3.15 -12.31 -4.62
N LEU A 64 2.23 -11.61 -5.31
CA LEU A 64 2.17 -10.15 -5.33
C LEU A 64 1.64 -9.59 -4.01
N VAL A 65 0.66 -10.27 -3.39
CA VAL A 65 0.14 -9.92 -2.04
C VAL A 65 1.25 -10.05 -0.99
N SER A 66 2.02 -11.14 -1.03
CA SER A 66 3.17 -11.31 -0.12
C SER A 66 4.22 -10.21 -0.32
N THR A 67 4.44 -9.77 -1.56
CA THR A 67 5.36 -8.68 -1.89
C THR A 67 4.83 -7.35 -1.35
N ALA A 68 3.53 -7.08 -1.45
CA ALA A 68 2.91 -5.89 -0.89
C ALA A 68 3.07 -5.80 0.63
N LEU A 69 2.83 -6.90 1.36
CA LEU A 69 3.01 -6.93 2.81
C LEU A 69 4.45 -6.64 3.23
N LYS A 70 5.45 -7.17 2.51
CA LYS A 70 6.87 -6.87 2.75
C LYS A 70 7.21 -5.40 2.47
N ALA A 71 6.62 -4.81 1.44
CA ALA A 71 6.82 -3.39 1.16
C ALA A 71 6.21 -2.51 2.27
N LEU A 72 5.02 -2.85 2.77
CA LEU A 72 4.41 -2.16 3.91
C LEU A 72 5.27 -2.29 5.18
N ASP A 73 5.86 -3.48 5.44
CA ASP A 73 6.79 -3.69 6.56
C ASP A 73 8.01 -2.75 6.47
N ARG A 74 8.48 -2.52 5.25
CA ARG A 74 9.61 -1.63 4.98
C ARG A 74 9.24 -0.15 5.11
N VAL A 75 8.03 0.25 4.73
CA VAL A 75 7.50 1.61 4.90
C VAL A 75 7.36 1.96 6.38
N GLU A 76 6.94 1.01 7.22
CA GLU A 76 6.79 1.20 8.68
C GLU A 76 8.12 1.05 9.46
N ARG A 77 9.26 0.99 8.76
CA ARG A 77 10.59 0.88 9.36
C ARG A 77 11.49 2.03 8.92
N ARG A 78 12.22 2.61 9.89
CA ARG A 78 13.26 3.61 9.63
C ARG A 78 14.51 2.99 8.95
N PRO A 79 15.21 3.74 8.09
CA PRO A 79 14.91 5.12 7.68
C PRO A 79 13.83 5.19 6.59
N CYS A 80 12.81 6.04 6.80
CA CYS A 80 11.68 6.22 5.89
C CYS A 80 11.07 7.63 6.11
N GLU A 81 11.13 8.48 5.09
CA GLU A 81 10.61 9.85 5.14
C GLU A 81 9.09 9.88 5.33
N LEU A 82 8.35 8.97 4.70
CA LEU A 82 6.89 8.92 4.85
C LEU A 82 6.50 8.65 6.31
N LEU A 83 7.20 7.71 6.96
CA LEU A 83 6.99 7.41 8.38
C LEU A 83 7.29 8.64 9.24
N GLU A 84 8.44 9.28 9.01
CA GLU A 84 8.88 10.48 9.74
C GLU A 84 7.86 11.62 9.62
N LEU A 85 7.36 11.89 8.41
CA LEU A 85 6.35 12.91 8.17
C LEU A 85 5.04 12.63 8.91
N TRP A 86 4.60 11.37 8.99
CA TRP A 86 3.40 11.01 9.76
C TRP A 86 3.61 11.11 11.27
N GLU A 87 4.76 10.68 11.78
CA GLU A 87 5.16 10.86 13.18
C GLU A 87 5.19 12.34 13.58
N GLU A 88 5.60 13.22 12.68
CA GLU A 88 5.67 14.69 12.91
C GLU A 88 4.33 15.41 12.70
N SER A 89 3.38 14.82 11.96
CA SER A 89 2.11 15.44 11.57
C SER A 89 1.09 15.63 12.71
N GLY A 90 1.24 14.90 13.81
CA GLY A 90 0.21 14.78 14.86
C GLY A 90 -0.94 13.83 14.53
N SER A 91 -0.93 13.19 13.36
CA SER A 91 -1.92 12.19 12.91
C SER A 91 -1.32 10.79 12.74
N PHE A 92 -0.22 10.49 13.44
CA PHE A 92 0.47 9.21 13.34
C PHE A 92 -0.42 8.01 13.70
N GLU A 93 -1.25 8.14 14.74
CA GLU A 93 -2.16 7.08 15.17
C GLU A 93 -3.19 6.72 14.09
N ASP A 94 -3.77 7.75 13.44
CA ASP A 94 -4.74 7.56 12.35
C ASP A 94 -4.09 6.91 11.12
N TRP A 95 -2.86 7.31 10.79
CA TRP A 95 -2.11 6.70 9.71
C TRP A 95 -1.75 5.25 10.01
N SER A 96 -1.28 4.95 11.22
CA SER A 96 -0.96 3.59 11.65
C SER A 96 -2.21 2.68 11.63
N ALA A 97 -3.36 3.20 12.07
CA ALA A 97 -4.63 2.49 11.97
C ALA A 97 -5.01 2.19 10.51
N SER A 98 -4.78 3.13 9.60
CA SER A 98 -5.03 2.95 8.16
C SER A 98 -4.09 1.90 7.54
N MET A 99 -2.81 1.89 7.94
CA MET A 99 -1.83 0.87 7.52
C MET A 99 -2.24 -0.53 8.00
N LEU A 100 -2.74 -0.64 9.23
CA LEU A 100 -3.26 -1.89 9.77
C LEU A 100 -4.50 -2.38 9.02
N ASP A 101 -5.46 -1.50 8.75
CA ASP A 101 -6.66 -1.82 7.96
C ASP A 101 -6.29 -2.34 6.56
N LEU A 102 -5.37 -1.66 5.87
CA LEU A 102 -4.87 -2.10 4.56
C LEU A 102 -4.27 -3.52 4.62
N ARG A 103 -3.46 -3.82 5.63
CA ARG A 103 -2.88 -5.17 5.83
C ARG A 103 -3.97 -6.23 6.04
N GLN A 104 -5.02 -5.91 6.79
CA GLN A 104 -6.15 -6.80 7.01
C GLN A 104 -6.90 -7.07 5.71
N ARG A 105 -7.15 -6.03 4.89
CA ARG A 105 -7.82 -6.18 3.59
C ARG A 105 -7.01 -6.99 2.58
N LEU A 106 -5.69 -6.86 2.57
CA LEU A 106 -4.79 -7.69 1.73
C LEU A 106 -4.79 -9.17 2.09
N THR A 107 -5.01 -9.49 3.37
CA THR A 107 -4.96 -10.87 3.88
C THR A 107 -6.34 -11.50 4.05
N ARG A 108 -7.41 -10.75 3.76
CA ARG A 108 -8.78 -11.26 3.78
C ARG A 108 -8.98 -12.17 2.57
N THR A 109 -8.88 -13.48 2.79
CA THR A 109 -9.31 -14.49 1.83
C THR A 109 -10.84 -14.46 1.71
N SER A 110 -11.35 -14.21 0.50
CA SER A 110 -12.76 -14.45 0.14
C SER A 110 -13.03 -15.93 -0.07
#